data_AF-A0A7R9IRA8-F1
#
_entry.id   AF-A0A7R9IRA8-F1
#
_cell.length_a   1.000
_cell.length_b   1.000
_cell.length_c   1.000
_cell.angle_alpha   90.00
_cell.angle_beta   90.00
_cell.angle_gamma   90.00
#
_symmetry.space_group_name_H-M   'P 1'
#
loop_
_entity.id
_entity.type
_entity.pdbx_description
1 polymer ?
#
loop_
_entity_poly.entity_id
_entity_poly.type
_entity_poly.pdbx_seq_one_letter_code
_entity_poly.pdbx_strand_id
1 'polypeptide(L)'
;MINFNTVSLPPLPYQFTRFSGRFFGIAMAEYVVSNIVNWERDYKNVYRGQCEGIWIKDKVFADYRTISDLTIGILGMGAIGKHVSQVLKGFDAQVWAMARTIPEPKDRCPYVDEYRSVSELPDLLQNCDYVVAMLPATIETNNFLGGDILKNCELKKSVLMSVGRGNVISEQDIVKSIENGWISGAILDVFAQEPLPKTSLLWKIPQVIITPHYAATTRGIDVAKLFKENLEKYCANQPLPNIVHINKGY
;
A
#
# COMPACT_ATOMS: atom_id res chain seq x y z
N MET A 1 -2.33 2.83 -22.23
CA MET A 1 -3.21 1.91 -21.46
C MET A 1 -4.42 1.60 -22.31
N ILE A 2 -4.71 0.33 -22.55
CA ILE A 2 -5.91 -0.09 -23.30
C ILE A 2 -7.12 0.09 -22.36
N ASN A 3 -8.13 0.83 -22.82
CA ASN A 3 -9.32 1.16 -22.06
C ASN A 3 -10.37 0.05 -22.27
N PHE A 4 -10.68 -0.72 -21.23
CA PHE A 4 -11.47 -1.97 -21.33
C PHE A 4 -12.97 -1.83 -21.02
N ASN A 5 -13.51 -0.61 -20.86
CA ASN A 5 -14.78 -0.43 -20.14
C ASN A 5 -16.09 -0.33 -20.95
N THR A 6 -16.17 -0.71 -22.23
CA THR A 6 -17.47 -0.59 -22.96
C THR A 6 -17.82 -1.69 -23.96
N VAL A 7 -17.09 -2.80 -24.04
CA VAL A 7 -17.46 -3.91 -24.93
C VAL A 7 -17.29 -5.23 -24.18
N SER A 8 -18.36 -6.03 -24.09
CA SER A 8 -18.25 -7.45 -23.73
C SER A 8 -17.41 -8.13 -24.80
N LEU A 9 -16.09 -8.18 -24.59
CA LEU A 9 -15.18 -8.83 -25.52
C LEU A 9 -15.50 -10.32 -25.57
N PRO A 10 -15.51 -10.95 -26.76
CA PRO A 10 -15.62 -12.39 -26.86
C PRO A 10 -14.50 -13.06 -26.02
N PRO A 11 -14.73 -14.27 -25.47
CA PRO A 11 -13.70 -14.98 -24.75
C PRO A 11 -12.46 -15.10 -25.63
N LEU A 12 -11.31 -14.65 -25.11
CA LEU A 12 -10.06 -14.68 -25.86
C LEU A 12 -9.67 -16.14 -26.13
N PRO A 13 -9.06 -16.43 -27.30
CA PRO A 13 -8.59 -17.77 -27.62
C PRO A 13 -7.34 -18.18 -26.82
N TYR A 14 -6.92 -17.36 -25.86
CA TYR A 14 -5.75 -17.57 -25.01
C TYR A 14 -6.01 -17.02 -23.60
N GLN A 15 -5.29 -17.57 -22.62
CA GLN A 15 -5.28 -17.06 -21.26
C GLN A 15 -4.19 -15.99 -21.10
N PHE A 16 -4.50 -14.91 -20.37
CA PHE A 16 -3.54 -13.85 -20.05
C PHE A 16 -3.21 -13.93 -18.55
N THR A 17 -1.93 -14.12 -18.22
CA THR A 17 -1.43 -14.06 -16.85
C THR A 17 -0.55 -12.85 -16.66
N ARG A 18 -0.59 -12.23 -15.49
CA ARG A 18 0.30 -11.11 -15.14
C ARG A 18 1.39 -11.52 -14.15
N PHE A 19 2.49 -10.76 -14.15
CA PHE A 19 3.46 -10.83 -13.06
C PHE A 19 2.84 -10.19 -11.81
N SER A 20 2.53 -11.02 -10.81
CA SER A 20 1.90 -10.61 -9.55
C SER A 20 2.06 -11.71 -8.49
N GLY A 21 1.47 -11.50 -7.32
CA GLY A 21 1.48 -12.47 -6.23
C GLY A 21 2.75 -12.37 -5.39
N ARG A 22 3.30 -13.54 -5.01
CA ARG A 22 4.33 -13.66 -3.96
C ARG A 22 5.53 -12.73 -4.16
N PHE A 23 6.08 -12.62 -5.36
CA PHE A 23 7.30 -11.84 -5.60
C PHE A 23 7.10 -10.34 -5.33
N PHE A 24 5.99 -9.76 -5.80
CA PHE A 24 5.63 -8.38 -5.43
C PHE A 24 5.20 -8.27 -3.97
N GLY A 25 4.56 -9.30 -3.42
CA GLY A 25 4.23 -9.38 -2.01
C GLY A 25 5.46 -9.17 -1.12
N ILE A 26 6.55 -9.90 -1.39
CA ILE A 26 7.79 -9.84 -0.61
C ILE A 26 8.38 -8.42 -0.65
N ALA A 27 8.61 -7.88 -1.85
CA ALA A 27 9.20 -6.54 -1.99
C ALA A 27 8.32 -5.47 -1.33
N MET A 28 7.00 -5.56 -1.51
CA MET A 28 6.07 -4.62 -0.87
C MET A 28 6.08 -4.73 0.65
N ALA A 29 6.17 -5.95 1.20
CA ALA A 29 6.25 -6.14 2.64
C ALA A 29 7.55 -5.57 3.21
N GLU A 30 8.69 -5.79 2.54
CA GLU A 30 9.97 -5.18 2.91
C GLU A 30 9.88 -3.64 2.89
N TYR A 31 9.27 -3.06 1.85
CA TYR A 31 9.06 -1.62 1.75
C TYR A 31 8.19 -1.09 2.89
N VAL A 32 7.04 -1.72 3.18
CA VAL A 32 6.12 -1.30 4.24
C VAL A 32 6.79 -1.39 5.61
N VAL A 33 7.42 -2.52 5.94
CA VAL A 33 8.11 -2.71 7.24
C VAL A 33 9.25 -1.71 7.39
N SER A 34 10.07 -1.55 6.36
CA SER A 34 11.19 -0.59 6.36
C SER A 34 10.70 0.82 6.67
N ASN A 35 9.62 1.26 6.02
CA ASN A 35 9.09 2.60 6.21
C ASN A 35 8.44 2.81 7.59
N ILE A 36 7.75 1.81 8.14
CA ILE A 36 7.24 1.87 9.52
C ILE A 36 8.39 2.03 10.51
N VAL A 37 9.42 1.19 10.41
CA VAL A 37 10.60 1.27 11.29
C VAL A 37 11.31 2.62 11.12
N ASN A 38 11.48 3.08 9.88
CA ASN A 38 12.11 4.36 9.58
C ASN A 38 11.36 5.54 10.21
N TRP A 39 10.02 5.48 10.20
CA TRP A 39 9.15 6.50 10.75
C TRP A 39 9.14 6.49 12.29
N GLU A 40 8.85 5.34 12.91
CA GLU A 40 8.78 5.24 14.39
C GLU A 40 10.12 5.57 15.07
N ARG A 41 11.24 5.34 14.38
CA ARG A 41 12.60 5.60 14.89
C ARG A 41 13.15 6.96 14.45
N ASP A 42 12.37 7.76 13.73
CA ASP A 42 12.76 9.07 13.17
C ASP A 42 14.13 9.06 12.47
N TYR A 43 14.37 8.04 11.64
CA TYR A 43 15.66 7.88 10.95
C TYR A 43 15.99 9.06 10.03
N LYS A 44 14.98 9.78 9.54
CA LYS A 44 15.15 11.00 8.76
C LYS A 44 15.90 12.06 9.56
N ASN A 45 15.48 12.31 10.80
CA ASN A 45 16.12 13.27 11.67
C ASN A 45 17.51 12.78 12.09
N VAL A 46 17.65 11.49 12.46
CA VAL A 46 18.95 10.88 12.79
C VAL A 46 19.98 11.09 11.68
N TYR A 47 19.60 10.82 10.44
CA TYR A 47 20.48 10.98 9.28
C TYR A 47 20.88 12.45 9.07
N ARG A 48 19.94 13.39 9.22
CA ARG A 48 20.25 14.82 9.19
C ARG A 48 21.27 15.20 10.26
N GLY A 49 21.06 14.75 11.50
CA GLY A 49 22.00 14.98 12.60
C GLY A 49 23.40 14.48 12.29
N GLN A 50 23.51 13.27 11.72
CA GLN A 50 24.80 12.73 11.28
C GLN A 50 25.49 13.64 10.24
N CYS A 51 24.77 14.09 9.22
CA CYS A 51 25.30 14.99 8.19
C CYS A 51 25.77 16.34 8.76
N GLU A 52 25.13 16.80 9.83
CA GLU A 52 25.43 18.07 10.49
C GLU A 52 26.43 17.94 11.65
N GLY A 53 26.88 16.71 11.97
CA GLY A 53 27.75 16.44 13.12
C GLY A 53 27.06 16.63 14.49
N ILE A 54 25.73 16.58 14.51
CA ILE A 54 24.90 16.76 15.69
C ILE A 54 24.45 15.40 16.22
N TRP A 55 24.79 15.10 17.47
CA TRP A 55 24.25 13.93 18.17
C TRP A 55 22.84 14.23 18.67
N ILE A 56 21.83 13.79 17.93
CA ILE A 56 20.43 13.99 18.29
C ILE A 56 20.05 12.99 19.41
N LYS A 57 19.55 13.51 20.53
CA LYS A 57 19.02 12.76 21.69
C LYS A 57 17.64 13.30 22.05
N ASP A 58 16.72 13.21 21.12
CA ASP A 58 15.34 13.65 21.31
C ASP A 58 14.51 12.58 22.03
N LYS A 59 13.38 12.99 22.61
CA LYS A 59 12.50 12.08 23.39
C LYS A 59 11.97 10.89 22.58
N VAL A 60 11.87 11.02 21.26
CA VAL A 60 11.43 9.93 20.36
C VAL A 60 12.30 8.67 20.52
N PHE A 61 13.60 8.82 20.80
CA PHE A 61 14.49 7.65 20.96
C PHE A 61 14.26 6.86 22.25
N ALA A 62 13.58 7.44 23.24
CA ALA A 62 13.29 6.80 24.51
C ALA A 62 11.90 6.16 24.59
N ASP A 63 10.97 6.53 23.69
CA ASP A 63 9.55 6.17 23.75
C ASP A 63 8.96 5.90 22.35
N TYR A 64 9.75 5.29 21.47
CA TYR A 64 9.27 4.88 20.14
C TYR A 64 8.37 3.65 20.28
N ARG A 65 7.41 3.52 19.36
CA ARG A 65 6.56 2.32 19.27
C ARG A 65 7.24 1.25 18.44
N THR A 66 7.08 0.00 18.86
CA THR A 66 7.44 -1.17 18.07
C THR A 66 6.29 -1.54 17.13
N ILE A 67 6.55 -2.36 16.11
CA ILE A 67 5.50 -2.79 15.17
C ILE A 67 4.37 -3.55 15.89
N SER A 68 4.67 -4.27 16.97
CA SER A 68 3.68 -4.98 17.78
C SER A 68 2.70 -4.05 18.52
N ASP A 69 3.05 -2.77 18.69
CA ASP A 69 2.17 -1.78 19.32
C ASP A 69 1.18 -1.15 18.34
N LEU A 70 1.30 -1.46 17.04
CA LEU A 70 0.61 -0.73 15.96
C LEU A 70 -0.61 -1.47 15.43
N THR A 71 -1.65 -0.71 15.13
CA THR A 71 -2.77 -1.14 14.29
C THR A 71 -2.55 -0.63 12.86
N ILE A 72 -2.46 -1.55 11.89
CA ILE A 72 -2.13 -1.25 10.49
C ILE A 72 -3.33 -1.61 9.60
N GLY A 73 -3.90 -0.59 8.97
CA GLY A 73 -5.01 -0.70 8.03
C GLY A 73 -4.53 -0.89 6.60
N ILE A 74 -4.93 -1.98 5.95
CA ILE A 74 -4.58 -2.30 4.57
C ILE A 74 -5.78 -2.04 3.66
N LEU A 75 -5.64 -1.09 2.73
CA LEU A 75 -6.63 -0.84 1.69
C LEU A 75 -6.24 -1.60 0.42
N GLY A 76 -6.88 -2.74 0.18
CA GLY A 76 -6.59 -3.60 -0.97
C GLY A 76 -6.11 -4.99 -0.56
N MET A 77 -7.04 -5.85 -0.16
CA MET A 77 -6.77 -7.21 0.34
C MET A 77 -6.54 -8.27 -0.76
N GLY A 78 -5.76 -7.92 -1.79
CA GLY A 78 -5.36 -8.82 -2.87
C GLY A 78 -4.18 -9.73 -2.49
N ALA A 79 -3.53 -10.36 -3.49
CA ALA A 79 -2.39 -11.24 -3.24
C ALA A 79 -1.21 -10.54 -2.54
N ILE A 80 -0.93 -9.28 -2.90
CA ILE A 80 0.11 -8.46 -2.27
C ILE A 80 -0.31 -8.12 -0.83
N GLY A 81 -1.52 -7.58 -0.63
CA GLY A 81 -2.04 -7.26 0.70
C GLY A 81 -2.00 -8.45 1.65
N LYS A 82 -2.35 -9.66 1.19
CA LYS A 82 -2.28 -10.90 2.00
C LYS A 82 -0.86 -11.22 2.47
N HIS A 83 0.12 -11.01 1.61
CA HIS A 83 1.52 -11.22 1.96
C HIS A 83 2.02 -10.16 2.94
N VAL A 84 1.66 -8.89 2.73
CA VAL A 84 2.00 -7.80 3.67
C VAL A 84 1.38 -8.07 5.04
N SER A 85 0.11 -8.45 5.12
CA SER A 85 -0.54 -8.85 6.37
C SER A 85 0.21 -9.98 7.07
N GLN A 86 0.62 -11.03 6.32
CA GLN A 86 1.38 -12.14 6.88
C GLN A 86 2.69 -11.68 7.54
N VAL A 87 3.45 -10.82 6.85
CA VAL A 87 4.71 -10.30 7.38
C VAL A 87 4.47 -9.44 8.61
N LEU A 88 3.49 -8.54 8.57
CA LEU A 88 3.14 -7.68 9.71
C LEU A 88 2.70 -8.48 10.94
N LYS A 89 1.91 -9.55 10.76
CA LYS A 89 1.58 -10.47 11.86
C LYS A 89 2.79 -11.20 12.42
N GLY A 90 3.84 -11.41 11.63
CA GLY A 90 5.11 -11.94 12.12
C GLY A 90 5.84 -10.99 13.09
N PHE A 91 5.44 -9.71 13.14
CA PHE A 91 5.87 -8.71 14.11
C PHE A 91 4.79 -8.42 15.17
N ASP A 92 3.79 -9.29 15.30
CA ASP A 92 2.67 -9.17 16.25
C ASP A 92 1.80 -7.91 16.09
N ALA A 93 1.87 -7.21 14.95
CA ALA A 93 0.99 -6.08 14.68
C ALA A 93 -0.50 -6.49 14.67
N GLN A 94 -1.38 -5.54 14.97
CA GLN A 94 -2.80 -5.69 14.65
C GLN A 94 -3.05 -5.27 13.20
N VAL A 95 -3.71 -6.12 12.42
CA VAL A 95 -3.92 -5.91 10.98
C VAL A 95 -5.40 -5.80 10.68
N TRP A 96 -5.80 -4.63 10.18
CA TRP A 96 -7.15 -4.38 9.69
C TRP A 96 -7.11 -4.35 8.16
N ALA A 97 -8.15 -4.87 7.51
CA ALA A 97 -8.21 -4.91 6.05
C ALA A 97 -9.52 -4.35 5.51
N MET A 98 -9.41 -3.51 4.49
CA MET A 98 -10.56 -3.15 3.67
C MET A 98 -10.72 -4.14 2.51
N ALA A 99 -11.93 -4.68 2.38
CA ALA A 99 -12.32 -5.52 1.25
C ALA A 99 -13.62 -5.02 0.63
N ARG A 100 -13.74 -5.11 -0.70
CA ARG A 100 -14.99 -4.79 -1.41
C ARG A 100 -16.13 -5.73 -1.00
N THR A 101 -15.79 -7.01 -0.85
CA THR A 101 -16.66 -8.06 -0.35
C THR A 101 -15.94 -8.70 0.81
N ILE A 102 -16.51 -8.60 2.01
CA ILE A 102 -15.93 -9.22 3.20
C ILE A 102 -15.99 -10.75 3.00
N PRO A 103 -14.86 -11.46 3.12
CA PRO A 103 -14.86 -12.90 2.99
C PRO A 103 -15.61 -13.56 4.16
N GLU A 104 -16.31 -14.65 3.84
CA GLU A 104 -16.92 -15.53 4.82
C GLU A 104 -15.87 -16.02 5.83
N PRO A 105 -16.23 -16.30 7.09
CA PRO A 105 -15.28 -16.65 8.14
C PRO A 105 -14.25 -17.74 7.75
N LYS A 106 -14.68 -18.77 7.01
CA LYS A 106 -13.82 -19.87 6.54
C LYS A 106 -12.77 -19.46 5.49
N ASP A 107 -13.02 -18.36 4.78
CA ASP A 107 -12.19 -17.86 3.67
C ASP A 107 -11.37 -16.61 4.07
N ARG A 108 -11.48 -16.19 5.33
CA ARG A 108 -10.73 -15.05 5.87
C ARG A 108 -9.24 -15.34 5.87
N CYS A 109 -8.44 -14.31 5.58
CA CYS A 109 -7.00 -14.39 5.73
C CYS A 109 -6.69 -14.55 7.22
N PRO A 110 -5.94 -15.58 7.65
CA PRO A 110 -5.61 -15.80 9.06
C PRO A 110 -4.72 -14.69 9.63
N TYR A 111 -4.17 -13.83 8.77
CA TYR A 111 -3.30 -12.73 9.14
C TYR A 111 -4.02 -11.36 9.20
N VAL A 112 -5.35 -11.37 9.19
CA VAL A 112 -6.18 -10.16 9.31
C VAL A 112 -7.06 -10.33 10.54
N ASP A 113 -6.93 -9.40 11.48
CA ASP A 113 -7.69 -9.40 12.74
C ASP A 113 -9.10 -8.85 12.50
N GLU A 114 -9.22 -7.79 11.69
CA GLU A 114 -10.49 -7.10 11.44
C GLU A 114 -10.71 -6.82 9.96
N TYR A 115 -11.92 -7.06 9.47
CA TYR A 115 -12.34 -6.69 8.12
C TYR A 115 -13.31 -5.52 8.16
N ARG A 116 -13.16 -4.59 7.23
CA ARG A 116 -14.09 -3.50 6.95
C ARG A 116 -14.47 -3.48 5.48
N SER A 117 -15.74 -3.20 5.21
CA SER A 117 -16.22 -2.89 3.87
C SER A 117 -15.85 -1.45 3.48
N VAL A 118 -16.09 -1.10 2.23
CA VAL A 118 -15.87 0.28 1.73
C VAL A 118 -16.70 1.29 2.52
N SER A 119 -17.95 0.97 2.89
CA SER A 119 -18.79 1.84 3.70
C SER A 119 -18.29 2.02 5.14
N GLU A 120 -17.46 1.11 5.63
CA GLU A 120 -16.88 1.16 6.97
C GLU A 120 -15.43 1.69 6.96
N LEU A 121 -14.99 2.26 5.82
CA LEU A 121 -13.68 2.90 5.72
C LEU A 121 -13.43 3.95 6.83
N PRO A 122 -14.40 4.81 7.23
CA PRO A 122 -14.18 5.74 8.34
C PRO A 122 -13.75 5.08 9.64
N ASP A 123 -14.33 3.91 9.98
CA ASP A 123 -13.97 3.15 11.19
C ASP A 123 -12.54 2.60 11.10
N LEU A 124 -12.13 2.10 9.93
CA LEU A 124 -10.74 1.66 9.72
C LEU A 124 -9.76 2.84 9.90
N LEU A 125 -10.04 3.97 9.25
CA LEU A 125 -9.18 5.16 9.32
C LEU A 125 -9.05 5.71 10.74
N GLN A 126 -10.12 5.66 11.53
CA GLN A 126 -10.13 6.12 12.91
C GLN A 126 -9.30 5.25 13.87
N ASN A 127 -9.13 3.97 13.56
CA ASN A 127 -8.52 3.00 14.47
C ASN A 127 -7.10 2.57 14.09
N CYS A 128 -6.58 2.96 12.92
CA CYS A 128 -5.26 2.54 12.44
C CYS A 128 -4.18 3.62 12.64
N ASP A 129 -3.02 3.23 13.15
CA ASP A 129 -1.81 4.06 13.23
C ASP A 129 -1.17 4.27 11.85
N TYR A 130 -1.30 3.27 10.98
CA TYR A 130 -0.83 3.31 9.60
C TYR A 130 -1.95 2.89 8.64
N VAL A 131 -2.08 3.59 7.52
CA VAL A 131 -3.01 3.24 6.44
C VAL A 131 -2.22 2.99 5.18
N VAL A 132 -2.14 1.72 4.74
CA VAL A 132 -1.39 1.28 3.57
C VAL A 132 -2.34 1.10 2.39
N ALA A 133 -2.30 2.05 1.45
CA ALA A 133 -3.11 2.04 0.24
C ALA A 133 -2.43 1.25 -0.89
N MET A 134 -2.94 0.04 -1.14
CA MET A 134 -2.52 -0.91 -2.19
C MET A 134 -3.63 -1.16 -3.21
N LEU A 135 -4.50 -0.17 -3.42
CA LEU A 135 -5.64 -0.29 -4.33
C LEU A 135 -5.19 -0.28 -5.80
N PRO A 136 -5.81 -1.09 -6.67
CA PRO A 136 -5.61 -1.00 -8.12
C PRO A 136 -6.16 0.33 -8.65
N ALA A 137 -5.67 0.81 -9.80
CA ALA A 137 -6.29 1.93 -10.50
C ALA A 137 -7.54 1.45 -11.26
N THR A 138 -8.71 1.79 -10.73
CA THR A 138 -10.01 1.61 -11.37
C THR A 138 -10.79 2.92 -11.27
N ILE A 139 -11.95 3.01 -11.92
CA ILE A 139 -12.82 4.20 -11.82
C ILE A 139 -13.26 4.39 -10.36
N GLU A 140 -13.57 3.30 -9.67
CA GLU A 140 -14.07 3.30 -8.29
C GLU A 140 -13.00 3.66 -7.26
N THR A 141 -11.72 3.50 -7.59
CA THR A 141 -10.61 3.83 -6.68
C THR A 141 -9.96 5.18 -7.01
N ASN A 142 -10.43 5.87 -8.04
CA ASN A 142 -9.96 7.19 -8.40
C ASN A 142 -10.41 8.21 -7.35
N ASN A 143 -9.44 8.91 -6.76
CA ASN A 143 -9.61 9.83 -5.64
C ASN A 143 -10.35 9.22 -4.43
N PHE A 144 -10.18 7.91 -4.22
CA PHE A 144 -10.83 7.15 -3.16
C PHE A 144 -10.57 7.69 -1.75
N LEU A 145 -9.37 8.24 -1.52
CA LEU A 145 -8.99 8.88 -0.25
C LEU A 145 -9.00 10.41 -0.33
N GLY A 146 -9.65 10.98 -1.34
CA GLY A 146 -9.71 12.43 -1.53
C GLY A 146 -10.74 13.16 -0.64
N GLY A 147 -10.76 14.48 -0.73
CA GLY A 147 -11.64 15.33 0.07
C GLY A 147 -11.30 15.30 1.56
N ASP A 148 -12.31 15.07 2.40
CA ASP A 148 -12.18 15.18 3.87
C ASP A 148 -12.13 13.83 4.58
N ILE A 149 -12.09 12.71 3.84
CA ILE A 149 -12.20 11.37 4.42
C ILE A 149 -11.05 11.07 5.41
N LEU A 150 -9.86 11.63 5.18
CA LEU A 150 -8.71 11.49 6.07
C LEU A 150 -8.88 12.22 7.40
N LYS A 151 -9.90 13.08 7.58
CA LYS A 151 -10.26 13.61 8.90
C LYS A 151 -10.52 12.49 9.92
N ASN A 152 -10.99 11.33 9.48
CA ASN A 152 -11.20 10.19 10.37
C ASN A 152 -9.89 9.69 11.00
N CYS A 153 -8.72 9.94 10.39
CA CYS A 153 -7.42 9.59 10.95
C CYS A 153 -6.99 10.50 12.13
N GLU A 154 -7.70 11.60 12.39
CA GLU A 154 -7.25 12.67 13.29
C GLU A 154 -6.97 12.18 14.72
N LEU A 155 -7.73 11.18 15.19
CA LEU A 155 -7.57 10.61 16.53
C LEU A 155 -6.25 9.85 16.69
N LYS A 156 -5.92 9.01 15.70
CA LYS A 156 -4.68 8.22 15.68
C LYS A 156 -3.48 8.98 15.14
N LYS A 157 -3.73 10.12 14.48
CA LYS A 157 -2.74 10.86 13.70
C LYS A 157 -2.00 9.92 12.75
N SER A 158 -2.77 9.15 11.98
CA SER A 158 -2.22 8.05 11.19
C SER A 158 -1.15 8.52 10.20
N VAL A 159 -0.24 7.62 9.84
CA VAL A 159 0.66 7.81 8.70
C VAL A 159 0.06 7.13 7.48
N LEU A 160 -0.13 7.90 6.40
CA LEU A 160 -0.61 7.37 5.12
C LEU A 160 0.54 6.81 4.29
N MET A 161 0.47 5.54 3.90
CA MET A 161 1.38 4.93 2.92
C MET A 161 0.65 4.73 1.59
N SER A 162 1.07 5.41 0.52
CA SER A 162 0.51 5.24 -0.83
C SER A 162 1.50 4.52 -1.73
N VAL A 163 1.22 3.25 -2.03
CA VAL A 163 2.12 2.34 -2.76
C VAL A 163 1.42 1.59 -3.92
N GLY A 164 0.11 1.80 -4.07
CA GLY A 164 -0.69 1.22 -5.15
C GLY A 164 -0.58 2.02 -6.44
N ARG A 165 -1.41 3.06 -6.57
CA ARG A 165 -1.44 3.96 -7.73
C ARG A 165 -1.67 5.40 -7.27
N GLY A 166 -1.01 6.35 -7.92
CA GLY A 166 -1.04 7.76 -7.53
C GLY A 166 -2.36 8.48 -7.77
N ASN A 167 -3.35 7.80 -8.36
CA ASN A 167 -4.69 8.35 -8.54
C ASN A 167 -5.63 8.07 -7.36
N VAL A 168 -5.20 7.33 -6.33
CA VAL A 168 -6.01 7.00 -5.14
C VAL A 168 -6.30 8.24 -4.28
N ILE A 169 -5.41 9.21 -4.27
CA ILE A 169 -5.55 10.47 -3.54
C ILE A 169 -4.84 11.57 -4.31
N SER A 170 -5.44 12.76 -4.35
CA SER A 170 -4.78 13.92 -4.95
C SER A 170 -3.67 14.46 -4.04
N GLU A 171 -2.61 15.00 -4.65
CA GLU A 171 -1.51 15.63 -3.93
C GLU A 171 -2.01 16.83 -3.09
N GLN A 172 -3.05 17.51 -3.55
CA GLN A 172 -3.70 18.62 -2.83
C GLN A 172 -4.40 18.12 -1.56
N ASP A 173 -5.11 16.99 -1.62
CA ASP A 173 -5.78 16.40 -0.46
C ASP A 173 -4.76 15.89 0.58
N ILE A 174 -3.60 15.39 0.14
CA ILE A 174 -2.50 15.02 1.04
C ILE A 174 -1.99 16.27 1.78
N VAL A 175 -1.68 17.34 1.05
CA VAL A 175 -1.21 18.62 1.62
C VAL A 175 -2.23 19.13 2.64
N LYS A 176 -3.50 19.22 2.25
CA LYS A 176 -4.61 19.66 3.10
C LYS A 176 -4.72 18.81 4.38
N SER A 177 -4.59 17.49 4.26
CA SER A 177 -4.72 16.59 5.40
C SER A 177 -3.58 16.73 6.42
N ILE A 178 -2.37 17.02 5.94
CA ILE A 178 -1.21 17.31 6.80
C ILE A 178 -1.36 18.70 7.45
N GLU A 179 -1.74 19.72 6.68
CA GLU A 179 -1.92 21.09 7.18
C GLU A 179 -3.02 21.18 8.25
N ASN A 180 -4.12 20.44 8.09
CA ASN A 180 -5.18 20.33 9.09
C ASN A 180 -4.83 19.40 10.26
N GLY A 181 -3.67 18.74 10.22
CA GLY A 181 -3.24 17.79 11.26
C GLY A 181 -4.10 16.53 11.35
N TRP A 182 -4.83 16.15 10.29
CA TRP A 182 -5.62 14.93 10.26
C TRP A 182 -4.75 13.67 10.21
N ILE A 183 -3.61 13.76 9.54
CA ILE A 183 -2.57 12.73 9.49
C ILE A 183 -1.25 13.29 10.03
N SER A 184 -0.40 12.44 10.61
CA SER A 184 0.93 12.88 11.09
C SER A 184 1.96 12.97 9.96
N GLY A 185 1.71 12.27 8.85
CA GLY A 185 2.56 12.32 7.67
C GLY A 185 2.14 11.36 6.57
N ALA A 186 2.90 11.36 5.48
CA ALA A 186 2.66 10.52 4.32
C ALA A 186 3.95 9.97 3.72
N ILE A 187 3.92 8.71 3.31
CA ILE A 187 4.99 8.00 2.63
C ILE A 187 4.46 7.59 1.25
N LEU A 188 5.03 8.17 0.20
CA LEU A 188 4.45 8.18 -1.14
C LEU A 188 5.44 7.57 -2.12
N ASP A 189 5.08 6.43 -2.71
CA ASP A 189 5.87 5.80 -3.79
C ASP A 189 5.31 6.10 -5.18
N VAL A 190 4.03 6.48 -5.27
CA VAL A 190 3.31 6.64 -6.53
C VAL A 190 2.61 8.00 -6.60
N PHE A 191 2.55 8.58 -7.80
CA PHE A 191 2.03 9.93 -8.03
C PHE A 191 1.08 9.97 -9.22
N ALA A 192 0.18 10.95 -9.27
CA ALA A 192 -0.75 11.10 -10.40
C ALA A 192 0.02 11.42 -11.69
N GLN A 193 1.09 12.21 -11.57
CA GLN A 193 2.06 12.47 -12.61
C GLN A 193 3.43 11.97 -12.19
N GLU A 194 4.01 11.10 -13.02
CA GLU A 194 5.36 10.56 -12.80
C GLU A 194 6.27 10.88 -14.00
N PRO A 195 7.49 11.43 -13.77
CA PRO A 195 8.06 11.81 -12.48
C PRO A 195 7.31 12.95 -11.79
N LEU A 196 7.32 12.97 -10.44
CA LEU A 196 6.67 14.02 -9.65
C LEU A 196 7.23 15.40 -10.06
N PRO A 197 6.39 16.38 -10.44
CA PRO A 197 6.86 17.69 -10.85
C PRO A 197 7.72 18.36 -9.79
N LYS A 198 8.81 19.03 -10.20
CA LYS A 198 9.70 19.78 -9.28
C LYS A 198 8.99 20.92 -8.53
N THR A 199 7.86 21.38 -9.06
CA THR A 199 7.01 22.41 -8.45
C THR A 199 6.05 21.87 -7.40
N SER A 200 5.92 20.55 -7.25
CA SER A 200 5.01 19.96 -6.26
C SER A 200 5.41 20.38 -4.85
N LEU A 201 4.39 20.75 -4.04
CA LEU A 201 4.59 21.13 -2.64
C LEU A 201 5.08 19.96 -1.78
N LEU A 202 4.75 18.72 -2.17
CA LEU A 202 5.11 17.51 -1.43
C LEU A 202 6.62 17.39 -1.20
N TRP A 203 7.46 17.89 -2.12
CA TRP A 203 8.91 17.93 -1.95
C TRP A 203 9.39 18.71 -0.73
N LYS A 204 8.60 19.68 -0.26
CA LYS A 204 8.99 20.63 0.79
C LYS A 204 8.36 20.33 2.14
N ILE A 205 7.43 19.37 2.21
CA ILE A 205 6.70 19.06 3.46
C ILE A 205 7.56 18.10 4.30
N PRO A 206 7.98 18.50 5.52
CA PRO A 206 8.85 17.67 6.36
C PRO A 206 8.23 16.33 6.75
N GLN A 207 6.89 16.26 6.85
CA GLN A 207 6.13 15.05 7.17
C GLN A 207 5.89 14.13 5.96
N VAL A 208 6.44 14.47 4.79
CA VAL A 208 6.33 13.66 3.58
C VAL A 208 7.66 12.97 3.28
N ILE A 209 7.58 11.67 2.97
CA ILE A 209 8.65 10.87 2.39
C ILE A 209 8.22 10.49 0.97
N ILE A 210 9.08 10.79 -0.01
CA ILE A 210 8.85 10.47 -1.43
C ILE A 210 9.84 9.41 -1.86
N THR A 211 9.34 8.39 -2.54
CA THR A 211 10.16 7.39 -3.21
C THR A 211 9.76 7.26 -4.69
N PRO A 212 10.70 6.94 -5.59
CA PRO A 212 10.48 7.06 -7.04
C PRO A 212 9.87 5.80 -7.66
N HIS A 213 8.68 5.39 -7.21
CA HIS A 213 7.95 4.21 -7.72
C HIS A 213 8.79 2.94 -7.73
N TYR A 214 9.38 2.62 -6.57
CA TYR A 214 10.30 1.49 -6.41
C TYR A 214 9.90 0.50 -5.31
N ALA A 215 8.74 0.67 -4.66
CA ALA A 215 8.31 -0.18 -3.54
C ALA A 215 8.27 -1.67 -3.91
N ALA A 216 7.94 -1.98 -5.17
CA ALA A 216 8.02 -3.33 -5.69
C ALA A 216 8.46 -3.33 -7.17
N THR A 217 9.74 -3.05 -7.41
CA THR A 217 10.31 -3.09 -8.77
C THR A 217 10.37 -4.53 -9.30
N THR A 218 9.98 -4.72 -10.56
CA THR A 218 10.09 -6.00 -11.25
C THR A 218 11.54 -6.42 -11.41
N ARG A 219 11.89 -7.59 -10.87
CA ARG A 219 13.20 -8.21 -11.06
C ARG A 219 13.13 -9.30 -12.12
N GLY A 220 14.01 -9.24 -13.12
CA GLY A 220 14.01 -10.21 -14.22
C GLY A 220 14.11 -11.67 -13.76
N ILE A 221 14.85 -11.94 -12.69
CA ILE A 221 14.96 -13.29 -12.11
C ILE A 221 13.64 -13.80 -11.55
N ASP A 222 12.82 -12.93 -10.96
CA ASP A 222 11.54 -13.32 -10.37
C ASP A 222 10.48 -13.51 -11.46
N VAL A 223 10.54 -12.71 -12.52
CA VAL A 223 9.73 -12.94 -13.74
C VAL A 223 10.04 -14.30 -14.35
N ALA A 224 11.34 -14.64 -14.49
CA ALA A 224 11.75 -15.93 -15.04
C ALA A 224 11.25 -17.11 -14.19
N LYS A 225 11.31 -16.99 -12.85
CA LYS A 225 10.77 -18.00 -11.93
C LYS A 225 9.26 -18.16 -12.09
N LEU A 226 8.49 -17.07 -12.06
CA LEU A 226 7.04 -17.14 -12.23
C LEU A 226 6.66 -17.68 -13.61
N PHE A 227 7.39 -17.29 -14.65
CA PHE A 227 7.18 -17.81 -16.00
C PHE A 227 7.39 -19.32 -16.05
N LYS A 228 8.49 -19.82 -15.46
CA LYS A 228 8.76 -21.26 -15.37
C LYS A 228 7.63 -22.00 -14.65
N GLU A 229 7.18 -21.48 -13.50
CA GLU A 229 6.06 -22.06 -12.74
C GLU A 229 4.76 -22.10 -13.58
N ASN A 230 4.47 -21.03 -14.32
CA ASN A 230 3.30 -20.99 -15.20
C ASN A 230 3.42 -21.96 -16.37
N LEU A 231 4.61 -22.09 -16.97
CA LEU A 231 4.86 -23.01 -18.08
C LEU A 231 4.68 -24.47 -17.64
N GLU A 232 5.23 -24.84 -16.49
CA GLU A 232 5.08 -26.19 -15.92
C GLU A 232 3.61 -26.53 -15.69
N LYS A 233 2.84 -25.60 -15.10
CA LYS A 233 1.39 -25.78 -14.90
C LYS A 233 0.61 -25.83 -16.20
N TYR A 234 0.96 -24.99 -17.18
CA TYR A 234 0.32 -24.97 -18.48
C TYR A 234 0.51 -26.31 -19.20
N CYS A 235 1.74 -26.82 -19.27
CA CYS A 235 2.04 -28.13 -19.87
C CYS A 235 1.32 -29.28 -19.16
N ALA A 236 1.07 -29.15 -17.85
CA ALA A 236 0.35 -30.14 -17.05
C ALA A 236 -1.19 -29.96 -17.06
N ASN A 237 -1.75 -29.03 -17.83
CA ASN A 237 -3.18 -28.67 -17.81
C ASN A 237 -3.70 -28.31 -16.40
N GLN A 238 -2.85 -27.72 -15.57
CA GLN A 238 -3.20 -27.26 -14.22
C GLN A 238 -3.63 -25.79 -14.22
N PRO A 239 -4.44 -25.35 -13.23
CA PRO A 239 -4.83 -23.94 -13.11
C PRO A 239 -3.62 -23.00 -13.01
N LEU A 240 -3.58 -22.01 -13.90
CA LEU A 240 -2.53 -20.99 -13.89
C LEU A 240 -2.80 -19.94 -12.79
N PRO A 241 -1.78 -19.54 -12.00
CA PRO A 241 -1.91 -18.41 -11.10
C PRO A 241 -1.97 -17.09 -11.89
N ASN A 242 -2.47 -16.04 -11.24
CA ASN A 242 -2.46 -14.66 -11.74
C ASN A 242 -3.13 -14.45 -13.12
N ILE A 243 -4.13 -15.26 -13.46
CA ILE A 243 -4.99 -15.02 -14.62
C ILE A 243 -5.69 -13.66 -14.46
N VAL A 244 -5.63 -12.84 -15.49
CA VAL A 244 -6.29 -11.53 -15.54
C VAL A 244 -7.71 -11.73 -16.03
N HIS A 245 -8.67 -11.17 -15.29
CA HIS A 245 -10.06 -11.18 -15.69
C HIS A 245 -10.39 -9.83 -16.35
N ILE A 246 -10.37 -9.79 -17.68
CA ILE A 246 -10.56 -8.55 -18.45
C ILE A 246 -11.82 -7.80 -18.02
N ASN A 247 -12.93 -8.52 -17.78
CA ASN A 247 -14.20 -7.94 -17.34
C ASN A 247 -14.13 -7.27 -15.95
N LYS A 248 -13.14 -7.60 -15.13
CA LYS A 248 -12.90 -6.97 -13.82
C LYS A 248 -11.85 -5.86 -13.88
N GLY A 249 -11.11 -5.74 -14.99
CA GLY A 249 -10.02 -4.79 -15.18
C GLY A 249 -8.72 -5.14 -14.45
N TYR A 250 -8.62 -6.31 -13.81
CA TYR A 250 -7.43 -6.75 -13.07
C TYR A 250 -7.33 -8.27 -12.87
#